data_AF-A0A2E6KJ74-F1
#
_entry.id   AF-A0A2E6KJ74-F1
#
_cell.length_a   1.000
_cell.length_b   1.000
_cell.length_c   1.000
_cell.angle_alpha   90.00
_cell.angle_beta   90.00
_cell.angle_gamma   90.00
#
_symmetry.space_group_name_H-M   'P 1'
#
loop_
_entity.id
_entity.type
_entity.pdbx_description
1 polymer ?
#
loop_
_entity_poly.entity_id
_entity_poly.type
_entity_poly.pdbx_seq_one_letter_code
_entity_poly.pdbx_strand_id
1 'polypeptide(L)'
;MKISKVETKLFQYKSFVESDDEGHGHPAKSPRMVSQCMVIIETDEGHKGYAFGANPEIVEKVIAPILIGENPFYREKIWEKMMHMQRIVTQIDERILATIDLALWDLIGIIMQQPVNNILGLYREKVPAYASTMCGDTIKGGLSTPEDYGKFAEWCVKERGYKAVKLHG
;
A
#
# COMPACT_ATOMS: atom_id res chain seq x y z
N MET A 1 -24.27 -6.61 10.51
CA MET A 1 -23.14 -6.32 9.63
C MET A 1 -22.41 -7.57 9.15
N LYS A 2 -22.43 -7.77 7.83
CA LYS A 2 -21.67 -8.78 7.08
C LYS A 2 -21.08 -8.15 5.83
N ILE A 3 -19.97 -8.68 5.34
CA ILE A 3 -19.43 -8.30 4.03
C ILE A 3 -20.40 -8.78 2.95
N SER A 4 -20.92 -7.85 2.14
CA SER A 4 -21.90 -8.10 1.09
C SER A 4 -21.30 -8.08 -0.30
N LYS A 5 -20.17 -7.38 -0.49
CA LYS A 5 -19.50 -7.26 -1.79
C LYS A 5 -18.00 -7.04 -1.62
N VAL A 6 -17.21 -7.65 -2.49
CA VAL A 6 -15.77 -7.42 -2.64
C VAL A 6 -15.53 -7.20 -4.12
N GLU A 7 -15.00 -6.04 -4.50
CA GLU A 7 -14.78 -5.67 -5.90
C GLU A 7 -13.46 -4.91 -6.06
N THR A 8 -13.01 -4.76 -7.31
CA THR A 8 -11.86 -3.93 -7.61
C THR A 8 -12.18 -2.84 -8.62
N LYS A 9 -11.45 -1.74 -8.53
CA LYS A 9 -11.48 -0.65 -9.51
C LYS A 9 -10.08 -0.41 -10.05
N LEU A 10 -9.91 -0.68 -11.34
CA LEU A 10 -8.73 -0.28 -12.09
C LEU A 10 -8.87 1.17 -12.55
N PHE A 11 -7.82 1.94 -12.35
CA PHE A 11 -7.72 3.30 -12.89
C PHE A 11 -6.30 3.57 -13.34
N GLN A 12 -6.14 4.59 -14.18
CA GLN A 12 -4.85 5.03 -14.67
C GLN A 12 -4.51 6.39 -14.10
N TYR A 13 -3.23 6.61 -13.78
CA TYR A 13 -2.72 7.91 -13.37
C TYR A 13 -1.36 8.18 -14.00
N LYS A 14 -0.99 9.46 -14.03
CA LYS A 14 0.29 9.92 -14.56
C LYS A 14 1.36 9.76 -13.49
N SER A 15 2.34 8.90 -13.74
CA SER A 15 3.50 8.68 -12.88
C SER A 15 4.76 9.31 -13.47
N PHE A 16 5.65 9.75 -12.57
CA PHE A 16 7.01 10.22 -12.87
C PHE A 16 8.06 9.24 -12.35
N VAL A 17 7.66 8.03 -11.98
CA VAL A 17 8.51 6.96 -11.47
C VAL A 17 8.40 5.76 -12.41
N GLU A 18 9.54 5.13 -12.68
CA GLU A 18 9.64 3.84 -13.37
C GLU A 18 10.47 2.85 -12.54
N SER A 19 10.35 1.57 -12.88
CA SER A 19 11.17 0.53 -12.28
C SER A 19 12.17 -0.02 -13.28
N ASP A 20 13.40 -0.28 -12.84
CA ASP A 20 14.36 -1.06 -13.61
C ASP A 20 13.99 -2.56 -13.64
N ASP A 21 14.82 -3.38 -14.29
CA ASP A 21 14.65 -4.82 -14.44
C ASP A 21 14.80 -5.60 -13.13
N GLU A 22 15.47 -5.02 -12.14
CA GLU A 22 15.58 -5.57 -10.78
C GLU A 22 14.43 -5.10 -9.86
N GLY A 23 13.62 -4.14 -10.33
CA GLY A 23 12.44 -3.64 -9.65
C GLY A 23 12.67 -2.37 -8.81
N HIS A 24 13.84 -1.75 -8.88
CA HIS A 24 14.14 -0.51 -8.17
C HIS A 24 13.43 0.68 -8.80
N GLY A 25 12.90 1.58 -7.97
CA GLY A 25 12.22 2.79 -8.43
C GLY A 25 13.22 3.91 -8.78
N HIS A 26 13.08 4.47 -9.97
CA HIS A 26 13.87 5.58 -10.51
C HIS A 26 12.97 6.70 -11.06
N PRO A 27 13.47 7.95 -11.14
CA PRO A 27 12.76 9.01 -11.87
C PRO A 27 12.61 8.62 -13.35
N ALA A 28 11.39 8.65 -13.87
CA ALA A 28 11.13 8.32 -15.26
C ALA A 28 11.64 9.41 -16.22
N LYS A 29 12.22 9.01 -17.35
CA LYS A 29 12.69 9.95 -18.40
C LYS A 29 11.57 10.87 -18.93
N SER A 30 10.34 10.36 -18.97
CA SER A 30 9.15 11.13 -19.30
C SER A 30 7.94 10.62 -18.52
N PRO A 31 6.92 11.45 -18.29
CA PRO A 31 5.74 11.03 -17.56
C PRO A 31 5.01 9.91 -18.31
N ARG A 32 4.55 8.91 -17.57
CA ARG A 32 3.90 7.71 -18.13
C ARG A 32 2.56 7.44 -17.48
N MET A 33 1.63 6.86 -18.25
CA MET A 33 0.39 6.35 -17.68
C MET A 33 0.64 4.97 -17.09
N VAL A 34 0.28 4.80 -15.82
CA VAL A 34 0.36 3.53 -15.11
C VAL A 34 -1.01 3.16 -14.55
N SER A 35 -1.29 1.86 -14.50
CA SER A 35 -2.51 1.33 -13.90
C SER A 35 -2.32 1.07 -12.42
N GLN A 36 -3.35 1.34 -11.61
CA GLN A 36 -3.43 0.98 -10.20
C GLN A 36 -4.74 0.26 -9.94
N CYS A 37 -4.71 -0.69 -9.00
CA CYS A 37 -5.89 -1.38 -8.50
C CYS A 37 -6.28 -0.78 -7.15
N MET A 38 -7.58 -0.52 -6.97
CA MET A 38 -8.18 -0.24 -5.67
C MET A 38 -9.14 -1.37 -5.32
N VAL A 39 -8.89 -2.04 -4.21
CA VAL A 39 -9.79 -3.02 -3.60
C VAL A 39 -10.86 -2.28 -2.80
N ILE A 40 -12.10 -2.75 -2.89
CA ILE A 40 -13.25 -2.20 -2.18
C ILE A 40 -13.97 -3.35 -1.48
N ILE A 41 -14.14 -3.25 -0.16
CA ILE A 41 -14.92 -4.21 0.65
C ILE A 41 -16.14 -3.47 1.20
N GLU A 42 -17.33 -3.94 0.84
CA GLU A 42 -18.61 -3.35 1.23
C GLU A 42 -19.41 -4.28 2.13
N THR A 43 -20.12 -3.69 3.09
CA THR A 43 -21.02 -4.40 4.01
C THR A 43 -22.48 -4.34 3.58
N ASP A 44 -23.31 -5.21 4.15
CA ASP A 44 -24.77 -5.22 3.98
C ASP A 44 -25.47 -3.95 4.51
N GLU A 45 -24.74 -3.12 5.26
CA GLU A 45 -25.19 -1.83 5.78
C GLU A 45 -24.63 -0.64 4.95
N GLY A 46 -23.89 -0.91 3.86
CA GLY A 46 -23.41 0.10 2.91
C GLY A 46 -22.07 0.77 3.25
N HIS A 47 -21.43 0.41 4.37
CA HIS A 47 -20.07 0.87 4.68
C HIS A 47 -19.04 0.21 3.76
N LYS A 48 -18.01 0.97 3.37
CA LYS A 48 -16.97 0.55 2.42
C LYS A 48 -15.58 0.87 2.97
N GLY A 49 -14.67 -0.08 2.89
CA GLY A 49 -13.24 0.15 3.11
C GLY A 49 -12.42 -0.07 1.85
N TYR A 50 -11.26 0.56 1.80
CA TYR A 50 -10.46 0.71 0.60
C TYR A 50 -8.98 0.40 0.84
N ALA A 51 -8.33 -0.20 -0.14
CA ALA A 51 -6.86 -0.30 -0.19
C ALA A 51 -6.36 -0.31 -1.63
N PHE A 52 -5.14 0.16 -1.86
CA PHE A 52 -4.49 0.09 -3.17
C PHE A 52 -3.57 -1.12 -3.27
N GLY A 53 -3.59 -1.79 -4.42
CA GLY A 53 -2.78 -2.97 -4.70
C GLY A 53 -3.61 -4.21 -5.04
N ALA A 54 -2.97 -5.37 -4.91
CA ALA A 54 -3.48 -6.68 -5.30
C ALA A 54 -3.85 -6.84 -6.79
N ASN A 55 -3.87 -8.08 -7.24
CA ASN A 55 -4.34 -8.42 -8.58
C ASN A 55 -5.88 -8.46 -8.59
N PRO A 56 -6.57 -7.68 -9.44
CA PRO A 56 -8.03 -7.65 -9.57
C PRO A 56 -8.69 -9.03 -9.66
N GLU A 57 -8.14 -9.89 -10.52
CA GLU A 57 -8.72 -11.20 -10.80
C GLU A 57 -8.66 -12.12 -9.59
N ILE A 58 -7.55 -12.07 -8.84
CA ILE A 58 -7.39 -12.88 -7.63
C ILE A 58 -8.33 -12.36 -6.54
N VAL A 59 -8.46 -11.04 -6.39
CA VAL A 59 -9.39 -10.45 -5.42
C VAL A 59 -10.83 -10.89 -5.72
N GLU A 60 -11.28 -10.77 -6.96
CA GLU A 60 -12.68 -11.02 -7.30
C GLU A 60 -13.03 -12.51 -7.38
N LYS A 61 -12.13 -13.35 -7.91
CA LYS A 61 -12.43 -14.78 -8.12
C LYS A 61 -12.03 -15.67 -6.95
N VAL A 62 -11.00 -15.29 -6.19
CA VAL A 62 -10.44 -16.12 -5.13
C VAL A 62 -10.79 -15.55 -3.76
N ILE A 63 -10.56 -14.26 -3.54
CA ILE A 63 -10.73 -13.65 -2.21
C ILE A 63 -12.21 -13.38 -1.90
N ALA A 64 -12.98 -12.84 -2.84
CA ALA A 64 -14.38 -12.48 -2.60
C ALA A 64 -15.20 -13.65 -2.01
N PRO A 65 -15.15 -14.89 -2.55
CA PRO A 65 -15.88 -16.03 -1.96
C PRO A 65 -15.48 -16.37 -0.51
N ILE A 66 -14.27 -15.99 -0.08
CA ILE A 66 -13.78 -16.23 1.29
C ILE A 66 -14.39 -15.23 2.27
N LEU A 67 -14.53 -13.97 1.84
CA LEU A 67 -14.93 -12.83 2.67
C LEU A 67 -16.43 -12.63 2.74
N ILE A 68 -17.16 -12.91 1.66
CA ILE A 68 -18.61 -12.66 1.59
C ILE A 68 -19.33 -13.42 2.71
N GLY A 69 -20.18 -12.70 3.45
CA GLY A 69 -20.93 -13.21 4.59
C GLY A 69 -20.19 -13.20 5.92
N GLU A 70 -18.86 -13.00 5.93
CA GLU A 70 -18.10 -12.84 7.17
C GLU A 70 -18.40 -11.48 7.82
N ASN A 71 -18.28 -11.40 9.14
CA ASN A 71 -18.36 -10.14 9.88
C ASN A 71 -16.99 -9.43 9.79
N PRO A 72 -16.89 -8.17 9.31
CA PRO A 72 -15.61 -7.48 9.15
C PRO A 72 -14.84 -7.31 10.47
N PHE A 73 -15.52 -7.29 11.63
CA PHE A 73 -14.88 -7.22 12.94
C PHE A 73 -14.14 -8.50 13.34
N TYR A 74 -14.40 -9.63 12.66
CA TYR A 74 -13.65 -10.88 12.84
C TYR A 74 -12.40 -10.91 11.97
N ARG A 75 -11.68 -9.79 11.88
CA ARG A 75 -10.50 -9.61 11.01
C ARG A 75 -9.44 -10.69 11.22
N GLU A 76 -9.11 -11.02 12.47
CA GLU A 76 -8.12 -12.07 12.79
C GLU A 76 -8.52 -13.44 12.21
N LYS A 77 -9.81 -13.80 12.34
CA LYS A 77 -10.36 -15.03 11.75
C LYS A 77 -10.25 -15.00 10.23
N ILE A 78 -10.53 -13.85 9.60
CA ILE A 78 -10.43 -13.69 8.14
C ILE A 78 -8.97 -13.83 7.70
N TRP A 79 -8.03 -13.19 8.41
CA TRP A 79 -6.59 -13.29 8.15
C TRP A 79 -6.10 -14.73 8.24
N GLU A 80 -6.38 -15.42 9.35
CA GLU A 80 -6.03 -16.82 9.57
C GLU A 80 -6.60 -17.75 8.48
N LYS A 81 -7.84 -17.51 8.07
CA LYS A 81 -8.49 -18.26 6.98
C LYS A 81 -7.74 -18.07 5.66
N MET A 82 -7.39 -16.84 5.29
CA MET A 82 -6.64 -16.55 4.07
C MET A 82 -5.21 -17.12 4.11
N MET A 83 -4.52 -17.00 5.24
CA MET A 83 -3.18 -17.55 5.45
C MET A 83 -3.14 -19.06 5.31
N HIS A 84 -4.06 -19.78 5.95
CA HIS A 84 -4.14 -21.23 5.80
C HIS A 84 -4.43 -21.66 4.37
N MET A 85 -5.20 -20.86 3.61
CA MET A 85 -5.49 -21.13 2.22
C MET A 85 -4.27 -20.99 1.29
N GLN A 86 -3.26 -20.20 1.64
CA GLN A 86 -2.03 -20.08 0.83
C GLN A 86 -1.35 -21.43 0.57
N ARG A 87 -1.50 -22.40 1.49
CA ARG A 87 -0.95 -23.75 1.34
C ARG A 87 -1.51 -24.48 0.11
N ILE A 88 -2.74 -24.20 -0.28
CA ILE A 88 -3.46 -24.89 -1.36
C ILE A 88 -3.66 -23.97 -2.56
N VAL A 89 -3.87 -22.68 -2.31
CA VAL A 89 -4.16 -21.66 -3.32
C VAL A 89 -2.93 -20.78 -3.52
N THR A 90 -2.07 -21.20 -4.44
CA THR A 90 -0.76 -20.57 -4.70
C THR A 90 -0.85 -19.14 -5.24
N GLN A 91 -2.04 -18.69 -5.64
CA GLN A 91 -2.31 -17.33 -6.09
C GLN A 91 -2.43 -16.32 -4.94
N ILE A 92 -2.68 -16.78 -3.71
CA ILE A 92 -2.78 -15.90 -2.54
C ILE A 92 -1.36 -15.64 -2.02
N ASP A 93 -0.81 -14.49 -2.36
CA ASP A 93 0.47 -14.01 -1.82
C ASP A 93 0.27 -13.05 -0.64
N GLU A 94 1.37 -12.76 0.05
CA GLU A 94 1.39 -11.85 1.21
C GLU A 94 0.94 -10.42 0.85
N ARG A 95 1.10 -9.99 -0.41
CA ARG A 95 0.64 -8.66 -0.85
C ARG A 95 -0.87 -8.61 -0.92
N ILE A 96 -1.51 -9.68 -1.40
CA ILE A 96 -2.97 -9.80 -1.39
C ILE A 96 -3.47 -9.80 0.05
N LEU A 97 -2.92 -10.66 0.91
CA LEU A 97 -3.26 -10.69 2.34
C LEU A 97 -3.18 -9.31 2.99
N ALA A 98 -2.06 -8.61 2.81
CA ALA A 98 -1.87 -7.27 3.35
C ALA A 98 -2.88 -6.26 2.79
N THR A 99 -3.14 -6.29 1.48
CA THR A 99 -4.11 -5.37 0.84
C THR A 99 -5.52 -5.59 1.37
N ILE A 100 -5.93 -6.84 1.55
CA ILE A 100 -7.25 -7.18 2.10
C ILE A 100 -7.36 -6.76 3.57
N ASP A 101 -6.33 -7.04 4.38
CA ASP A 101 -6.31 -6.64 5.79
C ASP A 101 -6.37 -5.11 5.95
N LEU A 102 -5.64 -4.35 5.11
CA LEU A 102 -5.70 -2.90 5.08
C LEU A 102 -7.11 -2.39 4.73
N ALA A 103 -7.77 -2.98 3.73
CA ALA A 103 -9.13 -2.60 3.36
C ALA A 103 -10.15 -2.91 4.46
N LEU A 104 -9.96 -4.01 5.21
CA LEU A 104 -10.78 -4.34 6.38
C LEU A 104 -10.54 -3.36 7.54
N TRP A 105 -9.30 -2.95 7.77
CA TRP A 105 -8.99 -1.92 8.76
C TRP A 105 -9.59 -0.57 8.43
N ASP A 106 -9.50 -0.14 7.16
CA ASP A 106 -10.13 1.08 6.68
C ASP A 106 -11.66 1.01 6.84
N LEU A 107 -12.26 -0.13 6.48
CA LEU A 107 -13.69 -0.38 6.69
C LEU A 107 -14.09 -0.24 8.17
N ILE A 108 -13.34 -0.87 9.09
CA ILE A 108 -13.58 -0.76 10.53
C ILE A 108 -13.43 0.69 11.00
N GLY A 109 -12.42 1.41 10.50
CA GLY A 109 -12.24 2.85 10.75
C GLY A 109 -13.47 3.67 10.36
N ILE A 110 -14.01 3.41 9.17
CA ILE A 110 -15.19 4.09 8.64
C ILE A 110 -16.45 3.76 9.45
N ILE A 111 -16.67 2.48 9.80
CA ILE A 111 -17.80 2.05 10.63
C ILE A 111 -17.73 2.71 12.01
N MET A 112 -16.55 2.73 12.62
CA MET A 112 -16.35 3.32 13.95
C MET A 112 -16.22 4.84 13.93
N GLN A 113 -16.14 5.46 12.76
CA GLN A 113 -15.85 6.88 12.58
C GLN A 113 -14.59 7.32 13.34
N GLN A 114 -13.55 6.49 13.26
CA GLN A 114 -12.28 6.71 13.95
C GLN A 114 -11.10 6.45 13.00
N PRO A 115 -10.03 7.26 13.09
CA PRO A 115 -8.73 6.89 12.54
C PRO A 115 -8.29 5.50 13.04
N VAL A 116 -7.74 4.66 12.15
CA VAL A 116 -7.33 3.28 12.49
C VAL A 116 -6.33 3.23 13.66
N ASN A 117 -5.42 4.22 13.74
CA ASN A 117 -4.47 4.32 14.85
C ASN A 117 -5.14 4.55 16.22
N ASN A 118 -6.32 5.19 16.29
CA ASN A 118 -7.09 5.33 17.53
C ASN A 118 -7.64 3.97 17.96
N ILE A 119 -8.14 3.20 17.00
CA ILE A 119 -8.71 1.85 17.24
C ILE A 119 -7.63 0.90 17.73
N LEU A 120 -6.41 1.04 17.21
CA LEU A 120 -5.23 0.28 17.65
C LEU A 120 -4.69 0.70 19.04
N GLY A 121 -5.22 1.77 19.64
CA GLY A 121 -4.67 2.36 20.86
C GLY A 121 -3.58 3.37 20.54
N LEU A 122 -3.98 4.60 20.19
CA LEU A 122 -3.08 5.66 19.76
C LEU A 122 -1.97 5.92 20.78
N TYR A 123 -0.72 5.82 20.33
CA TYR A 123 0.45 6.16 21.15
C TYR A 123 0.95 7.59 20.93
N ARG A 124 0.93 8.07 19.68
CA ARG A 124 1.45 9.39 19.28
C ARG A 124 0.71 9.93 18.06
N GLU A 125 0.47 11.23 18.06
CA GLU A 125 -0.21 11.94 16.96
C GLU A 125 0.72 12.28 15.79
N LYS A 126 2.04 12.36 16.05
CA LYS A 126 3.07 12.64 15.04
C LYS A 126 4.29 11.76 15.24
N VAL A 127 4.98 11.46 14.15
CA VAL A 127 6.22 10.67 14.14
C VAL A 127 7.28 11.37 13.27
N PRO A 128 8.54 11.47 13.71
CA PRO A 128 9.62 11.95 12.83
C PRO A 128 9.78 11.03 11.63
N ALA A 129 9.86 11.61 10.43
CA ALA A 129 10.19 10.89 9.21
C ALA A 129 11.67 11.09 8.86
N TYR A 130 12.24 10.11 8.15
CA TYR A 130 13.56 10.23 7.51
C TYR A 130 13.38 10.34 5.99
N ALA A 131 14.28 11.07 5.33
CA ALA A 131 14.31 11.10 3.87
C ALA A 131 14.88 9.77 3.36
N SER A 132 14.07 8.99 2.66
CA SER A 132 14.48 7.73 2.05
C SER A 132 14.75 7.98 0.57
N THR A 133 16.01 7.95 0.13
CA THR A 133 16.35 8.22 -1.29
C THR A 133 15.83 7.10 -2.19
N MET A 134 15.74 7.37 -3.50
CA MET A 134 15.70 6.30 -4.51
C MET A 134 17.05 5.57 -4.57
N CYS A 135 17.11 4.48 -5.35
CA CYS A 135 18.37 3.80 -5.67
C CYS A 135 19.28 4.70 -6.52
N GLY A 136 20.57 4.37 -6.57
CA GLY A 136 21.54 5.06 -7.44
C GLY A 136 21.15 4.95 -8.91
N ASP A 137 21.41 6.02 -9.65
CA ASP A 137 21.06 6.11 -11.07
C ASP A 137 22.27 6.57 -11.92
N THR A 138 22.07 6.70 -13.24
CA THR A 138 23.09 7.26 -14.16
C THR A 138 22.66 8.61 -14.72
N ILE A 139 21.69 9.27 -14.08
CA ILE A 139 21.09 10.51 -14.53
C ILE A 139 21.99 11.66 -14.07
N LYS A 140 22.48 12.47 -15.01
CA LYS A 140 23.30 13.64 -14.68
C LYS A 140 22.52 14.61 -13.78
N GLY A 141 23.02 14.81 -12.55
CA GLY A 141 22.36 15.64 -11.53
C GLY A 141 21.22 14.93 -10.77
N GLY A 142 21.03 13.62 -11.00
CA GLY A 142 20.22 12.73 -10.18
C GLY A 142 21.04 12.17 -9.01
N LEU A 143 20.96 10.86 -8.76
CA LEU A 143 21.72 10.14 -7.73
C LEU A 143 22.88 9.34 -8.34
N SER A 144 23.71 10.02 -9.14
CA SER A 144 24.71 9.38 -10.00
C SER A 144 26.13 9.32 -9.45
N THR A 145 26.42 10.10 -8.40
CA THR A 145 27.75 10.17 -7.77
C THR A 145 27.63 10.31 -6.25
N PRO A 146 28.67 9.93 -5.48
CA PRO A 146 28.70 10.19 -4.03
C PRO A 146 28.44 11.66 -3.66
N GLU A 147 28.95 12.60 -4.46
CA GLU A 147 28.75 14.04 -4.27
C GLU A 147 27.29 14.44 -4.48
N ASP A 148 26.60 13.84 -5.44
CA ASP A 148 25.17 14.13 -5.69
C ASP A 148 24.29 13.66 -4.52
N TYR A 149 24.60 12.49 -3.95
CA TYR A 149 23.98 12.04 -2.70
C TYR A 149 24.19 13.03 -1.55
N GLY A 150 25.42 13.55 -1.40
CA GLY A 150 25.74 14.57 -0.41
C GLY A 150 24.89 15.84 -0.58
N LYS A 151 24.80 16.36 -1.81
CA LYS A 151 23.98 17.53 -2.13
C LYS A 151 22.49 17.29 -1.85
N PHE A 152 21.97 16.12 -2.22
CA PHE A 152 20.56 15.79 -1.99
C PHE A 152 20.24 15.64 -0.50
N ALA A 153 21.16 15.05 0.28
CA ALA A 153 21.04 14.94 1.73
C ALA A 153 21.05 16.32 2.39
N GLU A 154 21.96 17.21 1.99
CA GLU A 154 21.99 18.59 2.48
C GLU A 154 20.68 19.31 2.19
N TRP A 155 20.15 19.19 0.98
CA TRP A 155 18.86 19.78 0.61
C TRP A 155 17.72 19.21 1.45
N CYS A 156 17.67 17.88 1.67
CA CYS A 156 16.67 17.24 2.53
C CYS A 156 16.67 17.81 3.95
N VAL A 157 17.85 18.04 4.52
CA VAL A 157 17.98 18.56 5.89
C VAL A 157 17.69 20.05 5.96
N LYS A 158 18.33 20.86 5.11
CA LYS A 158 18.27 22.33 5.15
C LYS A 158 16.94 22.89 4.66
N GLU A 159 16.42 22.35 3.55
CA GLU A 159 15.24 22.92 2.87
C GLU A 159 13.94 22.19 3.22
N ARG A 160 14.01 20.89 3.53
CA ARG A 160 12.81 20.08 3.84
C ARG A 160 12.66 19.76 5.33
N GLY A 161 13.69 19.98 6.14
CA GLY A 161 13.65 19.83 7.59
C GLY A 161 13.77 18.40 8.10
N TYR A 162 14.17 17.43 7.26
CA TYR A 162 14.41 16.06 7.69
C TYR A 162 15.53 16.01 8.74
N LYS A 163 15.37 15.14 9.74
CA LYS A 163 16.37 14.94 10.80
C LYS A 163 17.27 13.73 10.57
N ALA A 164 16.93 12.90 9.60
CA ALA A 164 17.69 11.73 9.18
C ALA A 164 17.48 11.49 7.70
N VAL A 165 18.49 10.91 7.05
CA VAL A 165 18.48 10.53 5.63
C VAL A 165 18.98 9.09 5.53
N LYS A 166 18.30 8.26 4.74
CA LYS A 166 18.68 6.88 4.41
C LYS A 166 18.99 6.79 2.92
N LEU A 167 20.18 6.32 2.59
CA LEU A 167 20.64 6.13 1.21
C LEU A 167 20.34 4.69 0.74
N HIS A 168 19.92 4.55 -0.51
CA HIS A 168 19.92 3.27 -1.23
C HIS A 168 20.99 3.38 -2.31
N GLY A 169 22.18 2.86 -2.04
CA GLY A 169 23.30 2.82 -2.99
C GLY A 169 23.28 1.59 -3.87
#